data_AF-A0A3E0KAH7-F1
#
_entry.id   AF-A0A3E0KAH7-F1
#
_cell.length_a   1.000
_cell.length_b   1.000
_cell.length_c   1.000
_cell.angle_alpha   90.00
_cell.angle_beta   90.00
_cell.angle_gamma   90.00
#
_symmetry.space_group_name_H-M   'P 1'
#
loop_
_entity.id
_entity.type
_entity.pdbx_description
1 polymer ?
#
loop_
_entity_poly.entity_id
_entity_poly.type
_entity_poly.pdbx_seq_one_letter_code
_entity_poly.pdbx_strand_id
1 'polypeptide(L)'
;MSELRWHPFLQTWVISATHRQDRPHLPPPEYCPLCPTLPGAYPTEVPAEDYEIVVFQNKFPSLRPDPPPPGIEGTELYPVAPAAGECEVVLYSADHYGTLAEESVTHLHNLIDVWADRFVELGGRPEVDYVLVFENRGDAVGV
;
A
#
# COMPACT_ATOMS: atom_id res chain seq x y z
N MET A 1 3.54 -5.49 15.60
CA MET A 1 2.47 -6.51 15.68
C MET A 1 1.43 -6.15 14.63
N SER A 2 0.92 -7.13 13.88
CA SER A 2 -0.15 -6.93 12.89
C SER A 2 -1.17 -8.05 12.99
N GLU A 3 -2.44 -7.74 13.22
CA GLU A 3 -3.53 -8.72 13.39
C GLU A 3 -4.88 -8.14 12.96
N LEU A 4 -5.85 -9.00 12.66
CA LEU A 4 -7.24 -8.65 12.41
C LEU A 4 -8.07 -8.85 13.68
N ARG A 5 -8.87 -7.86 14.03
CA ARG A 5 -9.81 -7.93 15.16
C ARG A 5 -11.23 -7.73 14.67
N TRP A 6 -12.14 -8.63 15.03
CA TRP A 6 -13.54 -8.51 14.65
C TRP A 6 -14.27 -7.48 15.52
N HIS A 7 -15.00 -6.57 14.88
CA HIS A 7 -15.88 -5.61 15.55
C HIS A 7 -17.34 -6.11 15.51
N PRO A 8 -17.93 -6.57 16.62
CA PRO A 8 -19.22 -7.28 16.60
C PRO A 8 -20.41 -6.40 16.20
N PHE A 9 -20.42 -5.12 16.56
CA PHE A 9 -21.55 -4.23 16.19
C PHE A 9 -21.52 -3.78 14.73
N LEU A 10 -20.34 -3.61 14.14
CA LEU A 10 -20.16 -3.22 12.74
C LEU A 10 -20.05 -4.44 11.82
N GLN A 11 -19.91 -5.62 12.41
CA GLN A 11 -19.71 -6.89 11.73
C GLN A 11 -18.60 -6.79 10.67
N THR A 12 -17.45 -6.26 11.07
CA THR A 12 -16.31 -6.04 10.17
C THR A 12 -14.98 -6.35 10.85
N TRP A 13 -13.99 -6.68 10.03
CA TRP A 13 -12.61 -6.85 10.47
C TRP A 13 -11.89 -5.50 10.49
N VAL A 14 -11.19 -5.23 11.60
CA VAL A 14 -10.33 -4.06 11.76
C VAL A 14 -8.88 -4.52 11.80
N ILE A 15 -8.04 -3.91 10.96
CA ILE A 15 -6.61 -4.20 10.94
C ILE A 15 -5.92 -3.38 12.03
N SER A 16 -5.24 -4.07 12.95
CA SER A 16 -4.43 -3.46 14.00
C SER A 16 -2.94 -3.69 13.72
N ALA A 17 -2.28 -2.67 13.18
CA ALA A 17 -0.87 -2.72 12.76
C ALA A 17 -0.01 -1.72 13.54
N THR A 18 0.54 -2.13 14.69
CA THR A 18 1.21 -1.22 15.64
C THR A 18 2.53 -0.66 15.12
N HIS A 19 3.27 -1.41 14.29
CA HIS A 19 4.55 -0.98 13.70
C HIS A 19 4.39 0.21 12.74
N ARG A 20 3.17 0.55 12.33
CA ARG A 20 2.93 1.74 11.51
C ARG A 20 3.18 3.05 12.26
N GLN A 21 3.21 3.03 13.60
CA GLN A 21 3.59 4.19 14.41
C GLN A 21 5.08 4.53 14.29
N ASP A 22 5.92 3.56 13.91
CA ASP A 22 7.36 3.76 13.71
C ASP A 22 7.69 4.36 12.33
N ARG A 23 6.68 4.59 11.48
CA ARG A 23 6.86 5.20 10.16
C ARG A 23 7.32 6.66 10.33
N PRO A 24 8.40 7.09 9.65
CA PRO A 24 8.80 8.50 9.63
C PRO A 24 7.64 9.38 9.16
N HIS A 25 7.33 10.43 9.93
CA HIS A 25 6.29 11.38 9.58
C HIS A 25 6.81 12.36 8.52
N LEU A 26 6.50 12.04 7.26
CA LEU A 26 6.97 12.69 6.04
C LEU A 26 8.50 12.62 5.88
N PRO A 27 9.00 12.29 4.68
CA PRO A 27 10.41 12.44 4.38
C PRO A 27 10.77 13.94 4.38
N PRO A 28 12.06 14.32 4.54
CA PRO A 28 12.45 15.71 4.44
C PRO A 28 12.04 16.30 3.07
N PRO A 29 11.69 17.60 2.98
CA PRO A 29 11.17 18.19 1.74
C PRO A 29 12.08 18.02 0.52
N GLU A 30 13.38 17.85 0.76
CA GLU A 30 14.42 17.72 -0.26
C GLU A 30 14.57 16.29 -0.80
N TYR A 31 13.86 15.31 -0.24
CA TYR A 31 13.94 13.91 -0.62
C TYR A 31 12.57 13.24 -0.60
N CYS A 32 12.13 12.71 -1.73
CA CYS A 32 10.96 11.85 -1.80
C CYS A 32 11.40 10.40 -2.06
N PRO A 33 11.05 9.43 -1.18
CA PRO A 33 11.42 8.03 -1.36
C PRO A 33 10.67 7.34 -2.51
N LEU A 34 9.74 8.03 -3.16
CA LEU A 34 8.95 7.52 -4.28
C LEU A 34 9.41 8.11 -5.63
N CYS A 35 10.28 9.12 -5.63
CA CYS A 35 10.86 9.64 -6.87
C CYS A 35 11.86 8.63 -7.48
N PRO A 36 12.20 8.76 -8.78
CA PRO A 36 13.30 8.00 -9.37
C PRO A 36 14.62 8.19 -8.60
N THR A 37 15.45 7.15 -8.55
CA THR A 37 16.80 7.26 -8.00
C THR A 37 17.72 7.93 -9.01
N LEU A 38 18.15 9.16 -8.72
CA LEU A 38 19.10 9.89 -9.57
C LEU A 38 20.54 9.39 -9.38
N PRO A 39 21.40 9.46 -10.42
CA PRO A 39 22.81 9.09 -10.31
C PRO A 39 23.54 9.86 -9.20
N GLY A 40 24.12 9.13 -8.25
CA GLY A 40 24.86 9.72 -7.13
C GLY A 40 23.99 10.28 -6.00
N ALA A 41 22.66 10.19 -6.09
CA ALA A 41 21.74 10.54 -5.02
C ALA A 41 21.51 9.37 -4.06
N TYR A 42 20.79 9.62 -2.96
CA TYR A 42 20.35 8.56 -2.06
C TYR A 42 19.34 7.63 -2.76
N PRO A 43 19.46 6.31 -2.61
CA PRO A 43 18.49 5.36 -3.18
C PRO A 43 17.06 5.64 -2.72
N THR A 44 16.10 5.50 -3.62
CA THR A 44 14.66 5.54 -3.34
C THR A 44 14.07 4.13 -3.41
N GLU A 45 12.76 3.98 -3.22
CA GLU A 45 12.07 2.70 -3.45
C GLU A 45 12.03 2.33 -4.95
N VAL A 46 12.37 3.26 -5.85
CA VAL A 46 12.47 3.04 -7.30
C VAL A 46 13.93 3.12 -7.77
N PRO A 47 14.64 1.99 -7.92
CA PRO A 47 16.05 1.95 -8.31
C PRO A 47 16.24 2.13 -9.83
N ALA A 48 15.56 3.12 -10.41
CA ALA A 48 15.64 3.52 -11.80
C ALA A 48 15.67 5.05 -11.89
N GLU A 49 16.28 5.58 -12.95
CA GLU A 49 16.40 7.02 -13.18
C GLU A 49 15.10 7.65 -13.72
N ASP A 50 14.16 6.82 -14.20
CA ASP A 50 12.85 7.22 -14.70
C ASP A 50 11.86 6.04 -14.63
N TYR A 51 10.56 6.33 -14.68
CA TYR A 51 9.51 5.33 -14.82
C TYR A 51 8.18 5.92 -15.31
N GLU A 52 7.38 5.08 -15.98
CA GLU A 52 6.00 5.41 -16.32
C GLU A 52 5.06 5.10 -15.13
N ILE A 53 4.89 3.82 -14.81
CA ILE A 53 4.12 3.34 -13.66
C ILE A 53 4.93 2.24 -12.98
N VAL A 54 5.02 2.26 -11.65
CA VAL A 54 5.76 1.25 -10.87
C VAL A 54 4.86 0.69 -9.78
N VAL A 55 4.94 -0.62 -9.57
CA VAL A 55 4.30 -1.32 -8.45
C VAL A 55 5.37 -1.99 -7.60
N PHE A 56 5.31 -1.82 -6.29
CA PHE A 56 6.16 -2.52 -5.34
C PHE A 56 5.46 -2.77 -4.00
N GLN A 57 6.03 -3.68 -3.19
CA GLN A 57 5.51 -4.00 -1.87
C GLN A 57 5.69 -2.82 -0.91
N ASN A 58 4.62 -2.50 -0.17
CA ASN A 58 4.66 -1.44 0.83
C ASN A 58 5.62 -1.81 1.97
N LYS A 59 6.56 -0.93 2.27
CA LYS A 59 7.56 -1.08 3.33
C LYS A 59 6.97 -1.14 4.76
N PHE A 60 5.80 -0.55 4.96
CA PHE A 60 5.08 -0.52 6.23
C PHE A 60 3.68 -1.14 6.08
N PRO A 61 3.58 -2.40 5.63
CA PRO A 61 2.32 -2.96 5.20
C PRO A 61 1.43 -3.29 6.41
N SER A 62 0.12 -3.17 6.26
CA SER A 62 -0.86 -3.56 7.28
C SER A 62 -1.20 -5.05 7.24
N LEU A 63 -1.03 -5.68 6.08
CA LEU A 63 -1.19 -7.12 5.84
C LEU A 63 0.13 -7.70 5.33
N ARG A 64 0.43 -8.97 5.60
CA ARG A 64 1.64 -9.65 5.10
C ARG A 64 1.32 -11.08 4.66
N PRO A 65 2.03 -11.64 3.66
CA PRO A 65 1.74 -13.01 3.20
C PRO A 65 1.90 -14.06 4.30
N ASP A 66 2.92 -13.90 5.15
CA ASP A 66 3.17 -14.73 6.33
C ASP A 66 3.16 -13.83 7.59
N PRO A 67 1.97 -13.51 8.14
CA PRO A 67 1.88 -12.67 9.32
C PRO A 67 2.25 -13.48 10.58
N PRO A 68 2.87 -12.85 11.60
CA PRO A 68 3.05 -13.51 12.88
C PRO A 68 1.69 -13.90 13.50
N PRO A 69 1.66 -14.89 14.40
CA PRO A 69 0.46 -15.18 15.19
C PRO A 69 -0.05 -13.92 15.89
N PRO A 70 -1.38 -13.79 16.08
CA PRO A 70 -1.93 -12.69 16.85
C PRO A 70 -1.32 -12.58 18.25
N GLY A 71 -1.17 -11.35 18.74
CA GLY A 71 -0.58 -11.07 20.04
C GLY A 71 -1.54 -11.27 21.22
N ILE A 72 -2.83 -11.49 20.92
CA ILE A 72 -3.88 -11.77 21.89
C ILE A 72 -4.72 -12.96 21.42
N GLU A 73 -5.30 -13.68 22.37
CA GLU A 73 -6.26 -14.73 22.06
C GLU A 73 -7.64 -14.12 21.73
N GLY A 74 -8.27 -14.63 20.68
CA GLY A 74 -9.64 -14.28 20.33
C GLY A 74 -10.66 -14.94 21.26
N THR A 75 -11.85 -14.36 21.32
CA THR A 75 -13.03 -14.96 21.98
C THR A 75 -14.12 -15.22 20.96
N GLU A 76 -15.19 -15.92 21.34
CA GLU A 76 -16.34 -16.15 20.46
C GLU A 76 -16.98 -14.83 19.98
N LEU A 77 -17.06 -13.83 20.85
CA LEU A 77 -17.63 -12.51 20.53
C LEU A 77 -16.65 -11.58 19.82
N TYR A 78 -15.35 -11.75 20.11
CA TYR A 78 -14.26 -10.96 19.53
C TYR A 78 -13.20 -11.89 18.91
N PRO A 79 -13.50 -12.51 17.75
CA PRO A 79 -12.50 -13.25 17.00
C PRO A 79 -11.28 -12.39 16.66
N VAL A 80 -10.11 -13.02 16.69
CA VAL A 80 -8.84 -12.42 16.29
C VAL A 80 -8.20 -13.37 15.28
N ALA A 81 -7.71 -12.83 14.16
CA ALA A 81 -7.12 -13.61 13.09
C ALA A 81 -5.76 -13.01 12.65
N PRO A 82 -4.88 -13.83 12.04
CA PRO A 82 -3.65 -13.32 11.45
C PRO A 82 -3.95 -12.28 10.36
N ALA A 83 -3.11 -11.24 10.26
CA ALA A 83 -3.22 -10.20 9.22
C ALA A 83 -2.62 -10.65 7.88
N ALA A 84 -3.17 -11.72 7.32
CA ALA A 84 -2.72 -12.31 6.06
C ALA A 84 -3.15 -11.44 4.87
N GLY A 85 -2.29 -11.31 3.86
CA GLY A 85 -2.55 -10.57 2.62
C GLY A 85 -1.33 -9.81 2.12
N GLU A 86 -1.54 -8.82 1.25
CA GLU A 86 -0.46 -8.01 0.71
C GLU A 86 -0.86 -6.53 0.64
N CYS A 87 0.13 -5.65 0.71
CA CYS A 87 -0.07 -4.22 0.49
C CYS A 87 0.96 -3.76 -0.53
N GLU A 88 0.52 -3.29 -1.68
CA GLU A 88 1.36 -2.72 -2.72
C GLU A 88 1.19 -1.20 -2.77
N VAL A 89 2.21 -0.53 -3.30
CA VAL A 89 2.18 0.89 -3.67
C VAL A 89 2.27 0.96 -5.18
N VAL A 90 1.37 1.71 -5.79
CA VAL A 90 1.38 2.00 -7.24
C VAL A 90 1.76 3.47 -7.41
N LEU A 91 2.86 3.73 -8.07
CA LEU A 91 3.30 5.07 -8.44
C LEU A 91 2.83 5.38 -9.86
N TYR A 92 2.10 6.48 -10.02
CA TYR A 92 1.41 6.78 -11.27
C TYR A 92 2.29 7.47 -12.31
N SER A 93 3.36 8.16 -11.88
CA SER A 93 4.25 8.94 -12.75
C SER A 93 5.54 9.26 -12.01
N ALA A 94 6.63 9.45 -12.74
CA ALA A 94 7.88 9.98 -12.20
C ALA A 94 7.83 11.49 -11.91
N ASP A 95 6.84 12.22 -12.44
CA ASP A 95 6.64 13.64 -12.12
C ASP A 95 6.03 13.81 -10.72
N HIS A 96 6.87 14.26 -9.79
CA HIS A 96 6.50 14.49 -8.39
C HIS A 96 5.40 15.54 -8.21
N TYR A 97 5.35 16.55 -9.08
CA TYR A 97 4.42 17.67 -8.96
C TYR A 97 3.21 17.52 -9.88
N GLY A 98 3.24 16.53 -10.77
CA GLY A 98 2.16 16.20 -11.66
C GLY A 98 0.95 15.63 -10.93
N THR A 99 -0.20 15.71 -11.59
CA THR A 99 -1.44 15.17 -11.06
C THR A 99 -2.12 14.27 -12.06
N LEU A 100 -2.89 13.29 -11.57
CA LEU A 100 -3.66 12.38 -12.42
C LEU A 100 -4.58 13.10 -13.43
N ALA A 101 -5.02 14.32 -13.12
CA ALA A 101 -5.89 15.11 -13.99
C ALA A 101 -5.16 15.73 -15.19
N GLU A 102 -3.84 15.82 -15.14
CA GLU A 102 -2.99 16.38 -16.21
C GLU A 102 -2.45 15.30 -17.14
N GLU A 103 -2.59 14.03 -16.76
CA GLU A 103 -2.11 12.89 -17.52
C GLU A 103 -2.90 12.67 -18.81
N SER A 104 -2.21 12.12 -19.82
CA SER A 104 -2.86 11.78 -21.09
C SER A 104 -3.86 10.63 -20.92
N VAL A 105 -4.88 10.58 -21.78
CA VAL A 105 -5.86 9.46 -21.78
C VAL A 105 -5.17 8.11 -21.95
N THR A 106 -4.11 8.04 -22.76
CA THR A 106 -3.31 6.83 -22.95
C THR A 106 -2.66 6.39 -21.64
N HIS A 107 -2.06 7.33 -20.91
CA HIS A 107 -1.43 7.05 -19.62
C HIS A 107 -2.44 6.58 -18.57
N LEU A 108 -3.63 7.20 -18.52
CA LEU A 108 -4.72 6.78 -17.65
C LEU A 108 -5.21 5.36 -17.98
N HIS A 109 -5.29 4.99 -19.26
CA HIS A 109 -5.60 3.62 -19.65
C HIS A 109 -4.52 2.65 -19.17
N ASN A 110 -3.24 2.97 -19.36
CA ASN A 110 -2.13 2.13 -18.88
C ASN A 110 -2.18 1.95 -17.36
N LEU A 111 -2.53 3.00 -16.60
CA LEU A 111 -2.72 2.91 -15.16
C LEU A 111 -3.87 1.97 -14.76
N ILE A 112 -5.00 2.05 -15.45
CA ILE A 112 -6.14 1.17 -15.22
C ILE A 112 -5.78 -0.29 -15.56
N ASP A 113 -5.01 -0.52 -16.63
CA ASP A 113 -4.52 -1.85 -16.99
C ASP A 113 -3.59 -2.41 -15.91
N VAL A 114 -2.71 -1.58 -15.33
CA VAL A 114 -1.88 -1.97 -14.17
C VAL A 114 -2.75 -2.32 -12.97
N TRP A 115 -3.79 -1.53 -12.64
CA TRP A 115 -4.70 -1.88 -11.55
C TRP A 115 -5.44 -3.19 -11.80
N ALA A 116 -5.89 -3.43 -13.03
CA ALA A 116 -6.57 -4.66 -13.41
C ALA A 116 -5.63 -5.87 -13.29
N ASP A 117 -4.39 -5.75 -13.76
CA ASP A 117 -3.35 -6.77 -13.60
C ASP A 117 -3.11 -7.11 -12.12
N ARG A 118 -2.83 -6.10 -11.29
CA ARG A 118 -2.60 -6.32 -9.85
C ARG A 118 -3.82 -6.89 -9.15
N PHE A 119 -5.03 -6.47 -9.53
CA PHE A 119 -6.27 -6.99 -8.96
C PHE A 119 -6.42 -8.49 -9.25
N VAL A 120 -6.15 -8.92 -10.49
CA VAL A 120 -6.23 -10.34 -10.88
C VAL A 120 -5.13 -11.15 -10.20
N GLU A 121 -3.89 -10.66 -10.19
CA GLU A 121 -2.75 -11.34 -9.59
C GLU A 121 -2.94 -11.55 -8.08
N LEU A 122 -3.34 -10.49 -7.35
CA LEU A 122 -3.58 -10.57 -5.90
C LEU A 122 -4.84 -11.39 -5.58
N GLY A 123 -5.92 -11.20 -6.34
CA GLY A 123 -7.18 -11.93 -6.15
C GLY A 123 -7.10 -13.42 -6.54
N GLY A 124 -6.09 -13.82 -7.32
CA GLY A 124 -5.81 -15.22 -7.64
C GLY A 124 -5.20 -16.02 -6.49
N ARG A 125 -4.88 -15.38 -5.36
CA ARG A 125 -4.23 -16.02 -4.22
C ARG A 125 -5.24 -16.63 -3.26
N PRO A 126 -5.00 -17.86 -2.76
CA PRO A 126 -5.97 -18.57 -1.94
C PRO A 126 -6.27 -17.90 -0.60
N GLU A 127 -5.35 -17.09 -0.07
CA GLU A 127 -5.51 -16.33 1.17
C GLU A 127 -6.21 -14.98 1.01
N VAL A 128 -6.51 -14.56 -0.23
CA VAL A 128 -7.08 -13.24 -0.53
C VAL A 128 -8.54 -13.36 -0.95
N ASP A 129 -9.45 -12.97 -0.04
CA ASP A 129 -10.89 -12.92 -0.35
C ASP A 129 -11.31 -11.64 -1.10
N TYR A 130 -10.51 -10.57 -0.98
CA TYR A 130 -10.86 -9.26 -1.54
C TYR A 130 -9.61 -8.42 -1.83
N VAL A 131 -9.62 -7.73 -2.96
CA VAL A 131 -8.60 -6.74 -3.33
C VAL A 131 -9.23 -5.35 -3.37
N LEU A 132 -8.66 -4.41 -2.64
CA LEU A 132 -9.08 -3.01 -2.60
C LEU A 132 -8.04 -2.13 -3.28
N VAL A 133 -8.37 -1.59 -4.44
CA VAL A 133 -7.59 -0.52 -5.10
C VAL A 133 -8.14 0.82 -4.62
N PHE A 134 -7.28 1.70 -4.10
CA PHE A 134 -7.68 3.03 -3.63
C PHE A 134 -6.54 4.03 -3.74
N GLU A 135 -6.89 5.32 -3.76
CA GLU A 135 -5.97 6.46 -3.74
C GLU A 135 -6.32 7.35 -2.53
N ASN A 136 -5.30 7.82 -1.82
CA ASN A 136 -5.43 8.92 -0.87
C ASN A 136 -4.72 10.14 -1.46
N ARG A 137 -5.38 11.31 -1.46
CA ARG A 137 -4.82 12.54 -2.03
C ARG A 137 -5.00 13.75 -1.11
N GLY A 138 -3.89 14.46 -0.88
CA GLY A 138 -3.80 15.74 -0.19
C GLY A 138 -3.43 15.67 1.29
N ASP A 139 -2.87 16.77 1.80
CA ASP A 139 -2.30 16.88 3.14
C ASP A 139 -3.25 16.42 4.26
N ALA A 140 -4.55 16.69 4.08
CA ALA A 140 -5.60 16.36 5.05
C ALA A 140 -5.77 14.84 5.29
N VAL A 141 -5.31 13.99 4.36
CA VAL A 141 -5.35 12.52 4.48
C VAL A 141 -3.97 11.91 4.72
N GLY A 142 -2.97 12.73 5.08
CA GLY A 142 -1.64 12.28 5.47
C GLY A 142 -0.78 11.80 4.31
N VAL A 143 -0.99 12.38 3.12
CA VAL A 143 -0.18 12.23 1.91
C VAL A 143 0.48 13.57 1.61
#